data_AF-A0A7V1PSU0-F1
#
_entry.id   AF-A0A7V1PSU0-F1
#
_cell.length_a   1.000
_cell.length_b   1.000
_cell.length_c   1.000
_cell.angle_alpha   90.00
_cell.angle_beta   90.00
_cell.angle_gamma   90.00
#
_symmetry.space_group_name_H-M   'P 1'
#
loop_
_entity.id
_entity.type
_entity.pdbx_description
1 polymer ?
#
loop_
_entity_poly.entity_id
_entity_poly.type
_entity_poly.pdbx_seq_one_letter_code
_entity_poly.pdbx_strand_id
1 'polypeptide(L)'
;MKIPFKYSFKNFKNRKLTNAITVFGVALVVFVFAAVLMMAYGIQKTLVATGSEDNVIILRKSANSEITSIIGGNIQNVIRTLPYIKTANSGKQIISYEPVVIINVDKK
;
A
#
# COMPACT_ATOMS: atom_id res chain seq x y z
N MET A 1 -49.22 -14.54 4.67
CA MET A 1 -48.06 -15.35 5.09
C MET A 1 -47.25 -14.66 6.21
N LYS A 2 -47.63 -14.78 7.49
CA LYS A 2 -46.86 -14.25 8.64
C LYS A 2 -46.43 -15.32 9.65
N ILE A 3 -46.96 -16.54 9.46
CA ILE A 3 -46.76 -17.68 10.35
C ILE A 3 -45.27 -18.13 10.42
N PRO A 4 -44.50 -18.16 9.31
CA PRO A 4 -43.11 -18.62 9.36
C PRO A 4 -42.22 -17.73 10.23
N PHE A 5 -42.30 -16.40 10.06
CA PHE A 5 -41.48 -15.45 10.82
C PHE A 5 -41.78 -15.47 12.33
N LYS A 6 -43.06 -15.56 12.70
CA LYS A 6 -43.48 -15.66 14.11
C LYS A 6 -42.96 -16.95 14.76
N TYR A 7 -42.89 -18.05 14.00
CA TYR A 7 -42.35 -19.32 14.46
C TYR A 7 -40.81 -19.29 14.60
N SER A 8 -40.09 -18.70 13.62
CA SER A 8 -38.63 -18.56 13.69
C SER A 8 -38.19 -17.71 14.89
N PHE A 9 -38.89 -16.61 15.18
CA PHE A 9 -38.57 -15.74 16.32
C PHE A 9 -38.82 -16.43 17.68
N LYS A 10 -39.88 -17.25 17.77
CA LYS A 10 -40.15 -18.08 18.95
C LYS A 10 -39.07 -19.14 19.15
N ASN A 11 -38.60 -19.77 18.08
CA ASN A 11 -37.51 -20.75 18.16
C ASN A 11 -36.17 -20.12 18.60
N PHE A 12 -35.85 -18.91 18.12
CA PHE A 12 -34.71 -18.12 18.60
C PHE A 12 -34.78 -17.91 20.12
N LYS A 13 -35.96 -17.59 20.65
CA LYS A 13 -36.18 -17.35 22.08
C LYS A 13 -36.20 -18.64 22.92
N ASN A 14 -36.54 -19.78 22.32
CA ASN A 14 -36.55 -21.08 23.01
C ASN A 14 -35.18 -21.76 23.03
N ARG A 15 -34.31 -21.54 22.02
CA ARG A 15 -32.95 -22.12 21.93
C ARG A 15 -31.85 -21.06 22.01
N LYS A 16 -31.93 -20.18 23.01
CA LYS A 16 -31.08 -18.98 23.14
C LYS A 16 -29.59 -19.30 23.13
N LEU A 17 -29.16 -20.34 23.84
CA LEU A 17 -27.74 -20.68 24.01
C LEU A 17 -27.09 -21.10 22.68
N THR A 18 -27.59 -22.18 22.06
CA THR A 18 -27.03 -22.72 20.81
C THR A 18 -27.10 -21.71 19.66
N ASN A 19 -28.20 -20.94 19.61
CA ASN A 19 -28.37 -19.94 18.58
C ASN A 19 -27.44 -18.73 18.79
N ALA A 20 -27.23 -18.27 20.03
CA ALA A 20 -26.27 -17.21 20.33
C ALA A 20 -24.84 -17.63 19.95
N ILE A 21 -24.43 -18.86 20.26
CA ILE A 21 -23.11 -19.39 19.89
C ILE A 21 -22.93 -19.40 18.37
N THR A 22 -23.95 -19.82 17.62
CA THR A 22 -23.90 -19.85 16.14
C THR A 22 -23.77 -18.46 15.56
N VAL A 23 -24.61 -17.51 16.00
CA VAL A 23 -24.56 -16.11 15.55
C VAL A 23 -23.23 -15.48 15.92
N PHE A 24 -22.73 -15.73 17.13
CA PHE A 24 -21.45 -15.22 17.59
C PHE A 24 -20.28 -15.75 16.77
N GLY A 25 -20.26 -17.06 16.45
CA GLY A 25 -19.23 -17.65 15.61
C GLY A 25 -19.18 -17.00 14.22
N VAL A 26 -20.33 -16.82 13.57
CA VAL A 26 -20.40 -16.15 12.27
C VAL A 26 -19.99 -14.68 12.37
N ALA A 27 -20.45 -13.97 13.41
CA ALA A 27 -20.09 -12.57 13.63
C ALA A 27 -18.58 -12.38 13.85
N LEU A 28 -17.94 -13.28 14.60
CA LEU A 28 -16.50 -13.25 14.85
C LEU A 28 -15.71 -13.44 13.55
N VAL A 29 -16.12 -14.39 12.70
CA VAL A 29 -15.45 -14.63 11.40
C VAL A 29 -15.57 -13.40 10.50
N VAL A 30 -16.76 -12.80 10.40
CA VAL A 30 -16.97 -11.58 9.61
C VAL A 30 -16.15 -10.41 10.15
N PHE A 31 -16.06 -10.27 11.48
CA PHE A 31 -15.27 -9.23 12.14
C PHE A 31 -13.77 -9.36 11.80
N VAL A 32 -13.20 -10.56 11.95
CA VAL A 32 -11.78 -10.80 11.62
C VAL A 32 -11.52 -10.55 10.14
N PHE A 33 -12.40 -11.03 9.27
CA PHE A 33 -12.29 -10.81 7.83
C PHE A 33 -12.30 -9.32 7.47
N ALA A 34 -13.22 -8.55 8.05
CA ALA A 34 -13.28 -7.10 7.87
C ALA A 34 -12.02 -6.40 8.39
N ALA A 35 -11.49 -6.81 9.55
CA ALA A 35 -10.28 -6.24 10.12
C ALA A 35 -9.06 -6.44 9.21
N VAL A 36 -8.89 -7.64 8.65
CA VAL A 36 -7.80 -7.94 7.70
C VAL A 36 -7.94 -7.10 6.42
N LEU A 37 -9.16 -6.95 5.89
CA LEU A 37 -9.39 -6.11 4.71
C LEU A 37 -9.07 -4.64 4.99
N MET A 38 -9.48 -4.11 6.14
CA MET A 38 -9.14 -2.74 6.55
C MET A 38 -7.63 -2.54 6.68
N MET A 39 -6.91 -3.51 7.24
CA MET A 39 -5.44 -3.46 7.33
C MET A 39 -4.78 -3.49 5.96
N ALA A 40 -5.19 -4.41 5.08
CA ALA A 40 -4.66 -4.51 3.72
C ALA A 40 -4.87 -3.21 2.94
N TYR A 41 -6.07 -2.63 3.02
CA TYR A 41 -6.37 -1.35 2.41
C TYR A 41 -5.57 -0.20 3.02
N GLY A 42 -5.40 -0.18 4.34
CA GLY A 42 -4.58 0.79 5.05
C GLY A 42 -3.12 0.77 4.56
N ILE A 43 -2.52 -0.43 4.48
CA ILE A 43 -1.15 -0.62 3.98
C ILE A 43 -1.05 -0.14 2.53
N GLN A 44 -1.94 -0.58 1.66
CA GLN A 44 -1.93 -0.16 0.25
C GLN A 44 -2.03 1.37 0.13
N LYS A 45 -2.92 2.00 0.90
CA LYS A 45 -3.08 3.46 0.91
C LYS A 45 -1.81 4.17 1.37
N THR A 46 -1.10 3.64 2.38
CA THR A 46 0.19 4.21 2.81
C THR A 46 1.31 4.03 1.79
N LEU A 47 1.34 2.91 1.07
CA LEU A 47 2.34 2.65 0.02
C LEU A 47 2.11 3.54 -1.22
N VAL A 48 0.86 3.85 -1.55
CA VAL A 48 0.54 4.79 -2.64
C VAL A 48 0.86 6.23 -2.22
N ALA A 49 0.55 6.60 -0.97
CA ALA A 49 0.76 7.97 -0.49
C ALA A 49 2.24 8.39 -0.43
N THR A 50 3.20 7.45 -0.39
CA THR A 50 4.63 7.81 -0.44
C THR A 50 5.10 8.23 -1.83
N GLY A 51 4.33 7.93 -2.89
CA GLY A 51 4.60 8.42 -4.25
C GLY A 51 3.77 9.66 -4.55
N SER A 52 4.41 10.81 -4.72
CA SER A 52 3.75 11.99 -5.32
C SER A 52 3.66 11.81 -6.84
N GLU A 53 2.52 12.15 -7.45
CA GLU A 53 2.37 12.18 -8.92
C GLU A 53 3.35 13.15 -9.60
N ASP A 54 3.85 14.14 -8.85
CA ASP A 54 4.85 15.11 -9.32
C ASP A 54 6.28 14.55 -9.31
N ASN A 55 6.52 13.37 -8.73
CA ASN A 55 7.84 12.77 -8.64
C ASN A 55 8.06 11.77 -9.79
N VAL A 56 9.19 11.87 -10.47
CA VAL A 56 9.55 10.98 -11.58
C VAL A 56 10.87 10.30 -11.28
N ILE A 57 10.93 8.99 -11.52
CA ILE A 57 12.17 8.19 -11.44
C ILE A 57 12.73 8.04 -12.84
N ILE A 58 14.02 8.37 -13.02
CA ILE A 58 14.71 8.26 -14.30
C ILE A 58 15.70 7.09 -14.23
N LEU A 59 15.50 6.12 -15.13
CA LEU A 59 16.36 4.95 -15.26
C LEU A 59 17.10 4.97 -16.59
N ARG A 60 18.30 4.38 -16.64
CA ARG A 60 19.02 4.15 -17.90
C ARG A 60 18.17 3.26 -18.81
N LYS A 61 18.15 3.58 -20.10
CA LYS A 61 17.50 2.74 -21.13
C LYS A 61 17.96 1.27 -20.99
N SER A 62 16.99 0.36 -20.97
CA SER A 62 17.19 -1.09 -20.79
C SER A 62 17.63 -1.54 -19.38
N ALA A 63 17.54 -0.68 -18.36
CA ALA A 63 17.63 -1.11 -16.96
C ALA A 63 16.24 -1.59 -16.48
N ASN A 64 16.20 -2.75 -15.82
CA ASN A 64 14.97 -3.31 -15.26
C ASN A 64 14.71 -2.86 -13.81
N SER A 65 15.70 -2.21 -13.19
CA SER A 65 15.66 -1.76 -11.80
C SER A 65 16.68 -0.66 -11.55
N GLU A 66 16.52 0.08 -10.45
CA GLU A 66 17.48 1.09 -10.00
C GLU A 66 18.89 0.53 -9.82
N ILE A 67 19.01 -0.71 -9.32
CA ILE A 67 20.30 -1.41 -9.13
C ILE A 67 21.07 -1.58 -10.44
N THR A 68 20.37 -1.81 -11.55
CA THR A 68 20.99 -2.01 -12.88
C THR A 68 21.09 -0.72 -13.69
N SER A 69 20.62 0.40 -13.13
CA SER A 69 20.58 1.71 -13.76
C SER A 69 21.85 2.50 -13.46
N ILE A 70 22.88 2.23 -14.25
CA ILE A 70 24.16 2.94 -14.14
C ILE A 70 24.07 4.27 -14.92
N ILE A 71 23.84 5.38 -14.22
CA ILE A 71 23.84 6.74 -14.80
C ILE A 71 25.08 7.52 -14.31
N GLY A 72 26.00 7.83 -15.22
CA GLY A 72 27.20 8.60 -14.91
C GLY A 72 26.92 10.07 -14.58
N GLY A 73 27.82 10.73 -13.85
CA GLY A 73 27.64 12.11 -13.38
C GLY A 73 27.50 13.16 -14.49
N ASN A 74 28.11 12.95 -15.64
CA ASN A 74 27.94 13.82 -16.82
C ASN A 74 26.49 13.80 -17.31
N ILE A 75 25.87 12.62 -17.36
CA ILE A 75 24.47 12.46 -17.80
C ILE A 75 23.53 13.04 -16.73
N GLN A 76 23.85 12.88 -15.45
CA GLN A 76 23.09 13.49 -14.35
C GLN A 76 23.01 15.02 -14.50
N ASN A 77 24.11 15.68 -14.88
CA ASN A 77 24.11 17.12 -15.15
C ASN A 77 23.24 17.50 -16.35
N VAL A 78 23.21 16.69 -17.41
CA VAL A 78 22.32 16.91 -18.56
C VAL A 78 20.86 16.77 -18.15
N ILE A 79 20.52 15.76 -17.35
CA ILE A 79 19.15 15.57 -16.83
C ILE A 79 18.72 16.81 -16.04
N ARG A 80 19.61 17.40 -15.22
CA ARG A 80 19.38 18.65 -14.48
C ARG A 80 19.23 19.91 -15.37
N THR A 81 19.37 19.81 -16.68
CA THR A 81 19.08 20.95 -17.58
C THR A 81 17.71 20.86 -18.22
N LEU A 82 16.96 19.77 -17.97
CA LEU A 82 15.65 19.58 -18.55
C LEU A 82 14.66 20.65 -18.04
N PRO A 83 13.84 21.25 -18.93
CA PRO A 83 12.93 22.35 -18.57
C PRO A 83 11.72 21.89 -17.75
N TYR A 84 11.45 20.58 -17.70
CA TYR A 84 10.30 20.01 -17.01
C TYR A 84 10.52 19.77 -15.51
N ILE A 85 11.74 19.96 -15.01
CA ILE A 85 12.07 19.77 -13.60
C ILE A 85 11.72 21.05 -12.84
N LYS A 86 10.91 20.91 -11.79
CA LYS A 86 10.49 22.02 -10.94
C LYS A 86 11.70 22.70 -10.28
N THR A 87 11.71 24.03 -10.27
CA THR A 87 12.73 24.84 -9.58
C THR A 87 12.22 25.23 -8.20
N ALA A 88 13.03 25.04 -7.17
CA ALA A 88 12.74 25.51 -5.82
C ALA A 88 12.79 27.04 -5.74
N ASN A 89 12.23 27.62 -4.67
CA ASN A 89 12.28 29.07 -4.41
C ASN A 89 13.73 29.63 -4.33
N SER A 90 14.73 28.76 -4.15
CA SER A 90 16.16 29.11 -4.14
C SER A 90 16.81 29.16 -5.53
N GLY A 91 16.04 28.97 -6.62
CA GLY A 91 16.54 28.95 -7.99
C GLY A 91 17.26 27.66 -8.40
N LYS A 92 17.30 26.65 -7.53
CA LYS A 92 17.86 25.32 -7.84
C LYS A 92 16.76 24.35 -8.26
N GLN A 93 17.02 23.53 -9.28
CA GLN A 93 16.13 22.42 -9.65
C GLN A 93 16.01 21.40 -8.51
N ILE A 94 14.80 20.87 -8.34
CA ILE A 94 14.47 19.83 -7.35
C ILE A 94 14.80 18.48 -7.98
N ILE A 95 16.02 18.00 -7.75
CA ILE A 95 16.50 16.69 -8.21
C ILE A 95 17.34 16.03 -7.11
N SER A 96 17.17 14.72 -6.93
CA SER A 96 17.96 13.88 -6.01
C SER A 96 18.81 12.92 -6.83
N TYR A 97 20.12 12.90 -6.56
CA TYR A 97 21.03 11.92 -7.16
C TYR A 97 21.21 10.79 -6.15
N GLU A 98 20.41 9.73 -6.28
CA GLU A 98 20.40 8.62 -5.32
C GLU A 98 21.31 7.49 -5.81
N PRO A 99 22.46 7.25 -5.17
CA PRO A 99 23.28 6.10 -5.48
C PRO A 99 22.68 4.85 -4.82
N VAL A 100 22.37 3.83 -5.63
CA VAL A 100 22.00 2.51 -5.12
C VAL A 100 23.25 1.63 -5.07
N VAL A 101 23.65 1.24 -3.87
CA VAL A 101 24.85 0.43 -3.62
C VAL A 101 24.46 -0.84 -2.89
N ILE A 102 24.96 -1.98 -3.38
CA ILE A 102 24.80 -3.26 -2.70
C ILE A 102 25.88 -3.35 -1.61
N ILE A 103 25.45 -3.36 -0.36
CA ILE A 103 26.32 -3.58 0.79
C ILE A 103 26.19 -5.05 1.19
N ASN A 104 27.26 -5.82 1.04
CA ASN A 104 27.30 -7.19 1.53
C ASN A 104 27.73 -7.15 3.01
N VAL A 105 26.81 -7.46 3.91
CA VAL A 105 27.07 -7.45 5.35
C VAL A 105 27.61 -8.82 5.75
N ASP A 106 28.84 -8.87 6.27
CA ASP A 106 29.41 -10.10 6.81
C ASP A 106 28.59 -10.58 8.00
N LYS A 107 28.20 -11.85 7.96
CA LYS A 107 27.42 -12.49 9.01
C LYS A 107 28.38 -12.87 10.15
N LYS A 108 28.26 -12.21 11.30
CA LYS A 108 28.89 -12.64 12.56
C LYS A 108 28.14 -13.81 13.18
#